data_AF-A0A953PKE0-F1
#
_entry.id   AF-A0A953PKE0-F1
#
_cell.length_a   1.000
_cell.length_b   1.000
_cell.length_c   1.000
_cell.angle_alpha   90.00
_cell.angle_beta   90.00
_cell.angle_gamma   90.00
#
_symmetry.space_group_name_H-M   'P 1'
#
loop_
_entity.id
_entity.type
_entity.pdbx_description
1 polymer ?
#
loop_
_entity_poly.entity_id
_entity_poly.type
_entity_poly.pdbx_seq_one_letter_code
_entity_poly.pdbx_strand_id
1 'polypeptide(L)'
;MHQVPREDQIMLADAIAAGAKRRPEQAFGEYFSDHGGSCALGAAYEGAYALPRDPHEAHSIRPRLERLFDCLENVRRRCPEGCNKRLPLNSIILHLNDDHHWTREQIVEWLKK
;
A
#
# COMPACT_ATOMS: atom_id res chain seq x y z
N MET A 1 -6.81 -20.00 -12.49
CA MET A 1 -6.76 -18.97 -11.42
C MET A 1 -6.30 -19.67 -10.16
N HIS A 2 -5.09 -19.35 -9.68
CA HIS A 2 -4.69 -19.75 -8.34
C HIS A 2 -5.53 -18.93 -7.34
N GLN A 3 -6.05 -19.60 -6.32
CA GLN A 3 -6.79 -18.95 -5.25
C GLN A 3 -5.80 -18.33 -4.27
N VAL A 4 -5.73 -17.00 -4.25
CA VAL A 4 -4.89 -16.28 -3.27
C VAL A 4 -5.55 -16.38 -1.88
N PRO A 5 -4.81 -16.83 -0.84
CA PRO A 5 -5.33 -16.89 0.52
C PRO A 5 -5.70 -15.50 1.05
N ARG A 6 -6.71 -15.42 1.94
CA ARG A 6 -7.13 -14.14 2.56
C ARG A 6 -6.04 -13.60 3.49
N GLU A 7 -5.26 -14.50 4.05
CA GLU A 7 -4.11 -14.24 4.92
C GLU A 7 -3.10 -13.31 4.24
N ASP A 8 -2.90 -13.41 2.92
CA ASP A 8 -1.97 -12.55 2.18
C ASP A 8 -2.42 -11.08 2.16
N GLN A 9 -3.74 -10.84 2.07
CA GLN A 9 -4.32 -9.48 2.19
C GLN A 9 -4.20 -8.92 3.61
N ILE A 10 -4.30 -9.79 4.63
CA ILE A 10 -4.12 -9.40 6.04
C ILE A 10 -2.65 -9.04 6.28
N MET A 11 -1.71 -9.83 5.78
CA MET A 11 -0.27 -9.53 5.86
C MET A 11 0.08 -8.22 5.16
N LEU A 12 -0.50 -7.96 3.98
CA LEU A 12 -0.36 -6.67 3.29
C LEU A 12 -0.86 -5.52 4.17
N ALA A 13 -2.05 -5.67 4.78
CA ALA A 13 -2.60 -4.66 5.67
C ALA A 13 -1.71 -4.41 6.90
N ASP A 14 -1.17 -5.46 7.50
CA ASP A 14 -0.27 -5.34 8.65
C ASP A 14 1.06 -4.66 8.27
N ALA A 15 1.59 -4.95 7.08
CA ALA A 15 2.77 -4.26 6.56
C ALA A 15 2.50 -2.76 6.34
N ILE A 16 1.35 -2.38 5.75
CA ILE A 16 0.96 -0.97 5.60
C ILE A 16 0.92 -0.29 6.97
N ALA A 17 0.26 -0.90 7.96
CA ALA A 17 0.15 -0.35 9.31
C ALA A 17 1.52 -0.20 9.99
N ALA A 18 2.43 -1.16 9.80
CA ALA A 18 3.78 -1.10 10.36
C ALA A 18 4.62 0.02 9.72
N GLY A 19 4.57 0.16 8.39
CA GLY A 19 5.29 1.22 7.68
C GLY A 19 4.73 2.60 7.96
N ALA A 20 3.41 2.75 8.12
CA ALA A 20 2.77 4.01 8.48
C ALA A 20 3.27 4.52 9.85
N LYS A 21 3.53 3.62 10.81
CA LYS A 21 4.14 3.99 12.11
C LYS A 21 5.58 4.46 11.97
N ARG A 22 6.33 3.91 11.02
CA ARG A 22 7.74 4.25 10.78
C ARG A 22 7.91 5.55 9.99
N ARG A 23 6.98 5.84 9.07
CA ARG A 23 6.88 7.08 8.29
C ARG A 23 5.50 7.71 8.52
N PRO A 24 5.32 8.52 9.58
CA PRO A 24 4.00 9.05 9.96
C PRO A 24 3.35 9.94 8.91
N GLU A 25 4.15 10.60 8.07
CA GLU A 25 3.64 11.41 6.97
C GLU A 25 3.18 10.54 5.79
N GLN A 26 2.01 10.86 5.25
CA GLN A 26 1.46 10.18 4.08
C GLN A 26 1.86 10.92 2.82
N ALA A 27 2.27 10.16 1.80
CA ALA A 27 2.56 10.68 0.46
C ALA A 27 1.44 10.33 -0.53
N PHE A 28 1.32 11.14 -1.57
CA PHE A 28 0.34 11.01 -2.65
C PHE A 28 1.05 11.14 -4.00
N GLY A 29 0.73 10.27 -4.95
CA GLY A 29 1.35 10.26 -6.29
C GLY A 29 2.79 9.71 -6.34
N GLU A 30 3.36 9.31 -5.21
CA GLU A 30 4.70 8.73 -5.08
C GLU A 30 4.76 7.69 -3.95
N TYR A 31 5.72 6.76 -4.03
CA TYR A 31 5.90 5.75 -2.98
C TYR A 31 6.51 6.31 -1.70
N PHE A 32 7.57 7.10 -1.86
CA PHE A 32 8.30 7.77 -0.78
C PHE A 32 8.55 9.21 -1.20
N SER A 33 8.11 10.16 -0.40
CA SER A 33 8.33 11.58 -0.65
C SER A 33 9.74 12.02 -0.24
N ASP A 34 10.23 13.11 -0.83
CA ASP A 34 11.48 13.77 -0.42
C ASP A 34 11.47 14.23 1.05
N HIS A 35 10.30 14.39 1.65
CA HIS A 35 10.13 14.75 3.06
C HIS A 35 10.08 13.54 4.01
N GLY A 36 10.21 12.32 3.48
CA GLY A 36 10.31 11.09 4.27
C GLY A 36 8.98 10.39 4.54
N GLY A 37 7.85 10.94 4.07
CA GLY A 37 6.55 10.27 4.06
C GLY A 37 6.43 9.14 3.03
N SER A 38 5.37 8.34 3.12
CA SER A 38 5.08 7.27 2.16
C SER A 38 3.59 7.09 1.88
N CYS A 39 3.24 6.67 0.66
CA CYS A 39 1.86 6.27 0.35
C CYS A 39 1.54 4.91 0.97
N ALA A 40 0.32 4.39 0.79
CA ALA A 40 -0.06 3.07 1.29
C ALA A 40 0.86 1.94 0.83
N LEU A 41 1.19 1.85 -0.46
CA LEU A 41 2.10 0.80 -0.95
C LEU A 41 3.56 1.04 -0.50
N GLY A 42 4.00 2.29 -0.43
CA GLY A 42 5.32 2.63 0.14
C GLY A 42 5.41 2.23 1.62
N ALA A 43 4.34 2.44 2.38
CA ALA A 43 4.21 1.96 3.75
C ALA A 43 4.21 0.43 3.84
N ALA A 44 3.54 -0.29 2.92
CA ALA A 44 3.66 -1.75 2.87
C ALA A 44 5.13 -2.18 2.70
N TYR A 45 5.87 -1.51 1.82
CA TYR A 45 7.28 -1.82 1.59
C TYR A 45 8.15 -1.50 2.81
N GLU A 46 7.95 -0.35 3.48
CA GLU A 46 8.62 0.02 4.74
C GLU A 46 8.25 -0.90 5.92
N GLY A 47 7.03 -1.44 5.93
CA GLY A 47 6.61 -2.42 6.94
C GLY A 47 7.25 -3.78 6.72
N ALA A 48 7.37 -4.21 5.47
CA ALA A 48 8.01 -5.47 5.08
C ALA A 48 9.55 -5.40 5.20
N TYR A 49 10.13 -4.22 4.93
CA TYR A 49 11.57 -3.98 4.94
C TYR A 49 11.90 -2.78 5.81
N ALA A 50 12.86 -2.93 6.72
CA ALA A 50 13.36 -1.82 7.51
C ALA A 50 14.26 -0.90 6.67
N LEU A 51 13.67 0.01 5.87
CA LEU A 51 14.41 0.89 4.96
C LEU A 51 15.26 1.92 5.72
N PRO A 52 16.27 2.52 5.06
CA PRO A 52 17.00 3.66 5.59
C PRO A 52 16.06 4.80 5.99
N ARG A 53 16.40 5.48 7.09
CA ARG A 53 15.63 6.65 7.55
C ARG A 53 15.87 7.88 6.68
N ASP A 54 16.97 7.92 5.94
CA ASP A 54 17.27 9.00 5.00
C ASP A 54 16.19 9.04 3.89
N PRO A 55 15.45 10.15 3.75
CA PRO A 55 14.42 10.29 2.72
C PRO A 55 14.94 10.16 1.29
N HIS A 56 16.14 10.65 0.99
CA HIS A 56 16.72 10.62 -0.35
C HIS A 56 17.12 9.19 -0.76
N GLU A 57 17.66 8.42 0.19
CA GLU A 57 17.92 7.00 -0.02
C GLU A 57 16.62 6.23 -0.25
N ALA A 58 15.58 6.50 0.55
CA ALA A 58 14.27 5.86 0.41
C ALA A 58 13.56 6.23 -0.91
N HIS A 59 13.65 7.49 -1.35
CA HIS A 59 13.03 7.97 -2.59
C HIS A 59 13.60 7.27 -3.84
N SER A 60 14.87 6.86 -3.78
CA SER A 60 15.53 6.13 -4.86
C SER A 60 15.06 4.67 -4.99
N ILE A 61 14.33 4.16 -4.01
CA ILE A 61 13.84 2.78 -4.00
C ILE A 61 12.68 2.62 -4.98
N ARG A 62 12.71 1.51 -5.73
CA ARG A 62 11.59 1.03 -6.54
C ARG A 62 11.01 -0.23 -5.90
N PRO A 63 9.93 -0.12 -5.11
CA PRO A 63 9.32 -1.26 -4.44
C PRO A 63 8.96 -2.37 -5.43
N ARG A 64 9.31 -3.61 -5.11
CA ARG A 64 8.89 -4.82 -5.83
C ARG A 64 7.93 -5.63 -4.98
N LEU A 65 6.77 -5.03 -4.69
CA LEU A 65 5.77 -5.55 -3.75
C LEU A 65 5.04 -6.79 -4.29
N GLU A 66 4.96 -6.93 -5.61
CA GLU A 66 4.36 -8.09 -6.29
C GLU A 66 5.08 -9.40 -5.95
N ARG A 67 6.34 -9.32 -5.49
CA ARG A 67 7.11 -10.48 -5.04
C ARG A 67 6.84 -10.85 -3.57
N LEU A 68 6.19 -9.96 -2.82
CA LEU A 68 5.92 -10.14 -1.39
C LEU A 68 4.48 -10.54 -1.13
N PHE A 69 3.54 -9.93 -1.87
CA PHE A 69 2.11 -10.09 -1.67
C PHE A 69 1.45 -10.42 -3.01
N ASP A 70 1.12 -11.69 -3.20
CA ASP A 70 0.50 -12.22 -4.42
C ASP A 70 -0.89 -11.58 -4.68
N CYS A 71 -1.57 -11.17 -3.62
CA CYS A 71 -2.88 -10.54 -3.68
C CYS A 71 -2.87 -9.20 -4.45
N LEU A 72 -1.73 -8.52 -4.56
CA LEU A 72 -1.63 -7.23 -5.25
C LEU A 72 -2.02 -7.32 -6.72
N GLU A 73 -1.63 -8.39 -7.41
CA GLU A 73 -1.96 -8.62 -8.83
C GLU A 73 -3.19 -9.52 -8.99
N ASN A 74 -3.36 -10.49 -8.09
CA ASN A 74 -4.28 -11.60 -8.30
C ASN A 74 -5.64 -11.46 -7.58
N VAL A 75 -5.81 -10.43 -6.73
CA VAL A 75 -7.11 -10.09 -6.12
C VAL A 75 -7.64 -8.79 -6.70
N ARG A 76 -8.90 -8.80 -7.18
CA ARG A 76 -9.57 -7.60 -7.70
C ARG A 76 -10.72 -7.18 -6.80
N ARG A 77 -10.71 -5.94 -6.33
CA ARG A 77 -11.80 -5.34 -5.53
C ARG A 77 -12.45 -4.16 -6.27
N ARG A 78 -13.69 -3.86 -5.90
CA ARG A 78 -14.41 -2.66 -6.39
C ARG A 78 -14.03 -1.47 -5.49
N CYS A 79 -13.96 -0.27 -6.07
CA CYS A 79 -13.83 0.95 -5.29
C CYS A 79 -15.02 1.09 -4.31
N PRO A 80 -14.76 1.30 -3.01
CA PRO A 80 -15.79 1.49 -1.99
C PRO A 80 -16.50 2.86 -2.06
N GLU A 81 -15.92 3.87 -2.70
CA GLU A 81 -16.43 5.25 -2.78
C GLU A 81 -17.45 5.46 -3.92
N GLY A 82 -18.08 4.39 -4.42
CA GLY A 82 -19.11 4.50 -5.47
C GLY A 82 -18.57 4.70 -6.89
N CYS A 83 -17.25 4.70 -7.09
CA CYS A 83 -16.68 4.65 -8.44
C CYS A 83 -17.02 3.33 -9.16
N ASN A 84 -17.14 3.38 -10.48
CA ASN A 84 -17.35 2.18 -11.31
C ASN A 84 -16.07 1.33 -11.50
N LYS A 85 -14.97 1.67 -10.84
CA LYS A 85 -13.67 1.00 -10.95
C LYS A 85 -13.68 -0.34 -10.22
N ARG A 86 -13.27 -1.41 -10.90
CA ARG A 86 -12.92 -2.73 -10.33
C ARG A 86 -11.53 -3.12 -10.81
N LEU A 87 -10.56 -3.06 -9.91
CA LEU A 87 -9.14 -3.10 -10.24
C LEU A 87 -8.41 -4.15 -9.38
N PRO A 88 -7.21 -4.62 -9.80
CA PRO A 88 -6.30 -5.35 -8.92
C PRO A 88 -5.99 -4.55 -7.64
N LEU A 89 -5.60 -5.25 -6.57
CA LEU A 89 -5.32 -4.61 -5.28
C LEU A 89 -4.21 -3.55 -5.38
N ASN A 90 -3.16 -3.75 -6.18
CA ASN A 90 -2.13 -2.72 -6.39
C ASN A 90 -2.79 -1.39 -6.82
N SER A 91 -3.69 -1.47 -7.80
CA SER A 91 -4.15 -0.27 -8.49
C SER A 91 -5.31 0.37 -7.74
N ILE A 92 -6.14 -0.45 -7.08
CA ILE A 92 -7.23 0.07 -6.26
C ILE A 92 -6.68 0.73 -4.99
N ILE A 93 -5.57 0.24 -4.41
CA ILE A 93 -4.94 0.86 -3.25
C ILE A 93 -4.35 2.22 -3.64
N LEU A 94 -3.63 2.31 -4.77
CA LEU A 94 -3.15 3.60 -5.29
C LEU A 94 -4.31 4.55 -5.59
N HIS A 95 -5.37 4.06 -6.24
CA HIS A 95 -6.57 4.84 -6.49
C HIS A 95 -7.22 5.37 -5.20
N LEU A 96 -7.33 4.55 -4.15
CA LEU A 96 -7.89 4.99 -2.87
C LEU A 96 -6.98 6.00 -2.17
N ASN A 97 -5.65 5.79 -2.22
CA ASN A 97 -4.67 6.70 -1.67
C ASN A 97 -4.70 8.05 -2.40
N ASP A 98 -4.60 8.05 -3.72
CA ASP A 98 -4.32 9.26 -4.51
C ASP A 98 -5.59 9.98 -4.96
N ASP A 99 -6.61 9.28 -5.46
CA ASP A 99 -7.83 9.92 -5.97
C ASP A 99 -8.82 10.21 -4.84
N HIS A 100 -8.90 9.32 -3.84
CA HIS A 100 -9.85 9.42 -2.73
C HIS A 100 -9.21 9.89 -1.42
N HIS A 101 -7.90 10.15 -1.40
CA HIS A 101 -7.17 10.61 -0.22
C HIS A 101 -7.46 9.79 1.05
N TRP A 102 -7.72 8.49 0.90
CA TRP A 102 -7.87 7.61 2.04
C TRP A 102 -6.58 7.59 2.84
N THR A 103 -6.69 7.63 4.17
CA THR A 103 -5.53 7.40 5.02
C THR A 103 -5.07 5.96 4.89
N ARG A 104 -3.79 5.73 5.17
CA ARG A 104 -3.23 4.37 5.24
C ARG A 104 -4.02 3.49 6.20
N GLU A 105 -4.51 4.02 7.32
CA GLU A 105 -5.35 3.31 8.29
C GLU A 105 -6.71 2.92 7.71
N GLN A 106 -7.35 3.80 6.92
CA GLN A 106 -8.60 3.46 6.23
C GLN A 106 -8.39 2.32 5.23
N ILE A 107 -7.28 2.33 4.50
CA ILE A 107 -6.90 1.26 3.57
C ILE A 107 -6.64 -0.06 4.33
N VAL A 108 -5.95 0.00 5.47
CA VAL A 108 -5.70 -1.17 6.35
C VAL A 108 -7.03 -1.79 6.79
N GLU A 109 -7.93 -0.99 7.34
CA GLU A 109 -9.24 -1.47 7.82
C GLU A 109 -10.08 -2.04 6.68
N TRP A 110 -9.97 -1.48 5.48
CA TRP A 110 -10.67 -1.99 4.31
C TRP A 110 -10.11 -3.31 3.80
N LEU A 111 -8.79 -3.50 3.81
CA LEU A 111 -8.17 -4.78 3.43
C LEU A 111 -8.52 -5.91 4.40
N LYS A 112 -8.70 -5.58 5.69
CA LYS A 112 -9.07 -6.54 6.75
C LYS A 112 -10.54 -6.96 6.72
N LYS A 113 -11.39 -6.24 5.99
CA LYS A 113 -12.78 -6.64 5.67
C LYS A 113 -12.75 -7.59 4.47
#